data_AF-A0A965I6K1-F1
#
_entry.id   AF-A0A965I6K1-F1
#
_cell.length_a   1.000
_cell.length_b   1.000
_cell.length_c   1.000
_cell.angle_alpha   90.00
_cell.angle_beta   90.00
_cell.angle_gamma   90.00
#
_symmetry.space_group_name_H-M   'P 1'
#
loop_
_entity.id
_entity.type
_entity.pdbx_description
1 polymer ?
#
loop_
_entity_poly.entity_id
_entity_poly.type
_entity_poly.pdbx_seq_one_letter_code
_entity_poly.pdbx_strand_id
1 'polypeptide(L)'
;MIKRRNLMRTAVVAAALTALPNMSAYADNPVLKIGFVGVTSGPAAAWGISNQRSMETRAAWINETGGYTIGGTTYDIEIVSFDDQKDPKRAVAGMEKMAQEGIHYVVGPNVDDGAAAVRPVAEANGIMYFPYAFPKELYTAPASNAVLGMVANYQSGPAIYKYLMDKEGIKTVAFVAANESDPLSQRDGGIAAANALGLKVVSGNVTYQVDTTDFTPVLTPVMRTRPDLLVLSGVSPANAPQLIRSARELGFQGIISTETAQDAGVLAEGAGDLANGFISVGGA
;
A
#
# COMPACT_ATOMS: atom_id res chain seq x y z
N MET A 1 -82.23 -26.39 15.97
CA MET A 1 -82.06 -24.92 15.91
C MET A 1 -80.67 -24.56 16.45
N ILE A 2 -79.66 -24.55 15.57
CA ILE A 2 -78.27 -24.25 15.95
C ILE A 2 -78.14 -22.72 16.03
N LYS A 3 -77.78 -22.20 17.20
CA LYS A 3 -77.74 -20.76 17.48
C LYS A 3 -76.63 -20.09 16.65
N ARG A 4 -77.05 -19.27 15.67
CA ARG A 4 -76.22 -18.43 14.77
C ARG A 4 -75.13 -17.59 15.46
N ARG A 5 -75.20 -17.39 16.79
CA ARG A 5 -74.25 -16.60 17.57
C ARG A 5 -72.91 -17.27 17.87
N ASN A 6 -72.78 -18.58 17.72
CA ASN A 6 -71.51 -19.29 17.99
C ASN A 6 -70.64 -19.50 16.74
N LEU A 7 -71.18 -19.37 15.52
CA LEU A 7 -70.37 -19.46 14.29
C LEU A 7 -69.52 -18.20 14.02
N MET A 8 -69.94 -17.03 14.53
CA MET A 8 -69.20 -15.77 14.32
C MET A 8 -67.97 -15.62 15.21
N ARG A 9 -67.87 -16.35 16.34
CA ARG A 9 -66.68 -16.29 17.21
C ARG A 9 -65.54 -17.19 16.76
N THR A 10 -65.83 -18.27 16.05
CA THR A 10 -64.82 -19.19 15.51
C THR A 10 -64.21 -18.70 14.19
N ALA A 11 -64.91 -17.85 13.44
CA ALA A 11 -64.43 -17.30 12.17
C ALA A 11 -63.40 -16.16 12.33
N VAL A 12 -63.42 -15.44 13.46
CA VAL A 12 -62.51 -14.30 13.69
C VAL A 12 -61.12 -14.75 14.15
N VAL A 13 -60.99 -15.91 14.79
CA VAL A 13 -59.68 -16.47 15.21
C VAL A 13 -58.94 -17.11 14.03
N ALA A 14 -59.65 -17.63 13.03
CA ALA A 14 -59.03 -18.22 11.83
C ALA A 14 -58.51 -17.15 10.83
N ALA A 15 -59.04 -15.93 10.86
CA ALA A 15 -58.61 -14.83 9.99
C ALA A 15 -57.40 -14.05 10.53
N ALA A 16 -57.00 -14.26 11.80
CA ALA A 16 -55.87 -13.57 12.41
C ALA A 16 -54.53 -14.28 12.18
N LEU A 17 -54.52 -15.53 11.68
CA LEU A 17 -53.28 -16.27 11.39
C LEU A 17 -52.73 -16.05 9.96
N THR A 18 -53.47 -15.41 9.05
CA THR A 18 -53.05 -15.25 7.64
C THR A 18 -52.44 -13.88 7.33
N ALA A 19 -52.19 -13.04 8.34
CA ALA A 19 -51.62 -11.69 8.18
C ALA A 19 -50.26 -11.54 8.88
N LEU A 20 -49.47 -12.61 8.96
CA LEU A 20 -48.03 -12.43 9.16
C LEU A 20 -47.48 -11.87 7.83
N PRO A 21 -46.95 -10.65 7.77
CA PRO A 21 -46.16 -10.25 6.61
C PRO A 21 -45.08 -11.32 6.45
N ASN A 22 -44.88 -11.79 5.21
CA ASN A 22 -43.68 -12.53 4.84
C ASN A 22 -42.48 -11.61 5.12
N MET A 23 -42.02 -11.58 6.36
CA MET A 23 -40.65 -11.24 6.67
C MET A 23 -39.85 -12.37 6.06
N SER A 24 -39.49 -12.21 4.79
CA SER A 24 -38.32 -12.89 4.26
C SER A 24 -37.22 -12.59 5.25
N ALA A 25 -36.86 -13.57 6.07
CA ALA A 25 -35.58 -13.56 6.75
C ALA A 25 -34.57 -13.53 5.60
N TYR A 26 -34.03 -12.35 5.29
CA TYR A 26 -32.87 -12.26 4.43
C TYR A 26 -31.82 -13.09 5.14
N ALA A 27 -31.49 -14.25 4.58
CA ALA A 27 -30.33 -15.00 5.04
C ALA A 27 -29.13 -14.05 4.90
N ASP A 28 -28.32 -13.95 5.96
CA ASP A 28 -27.10 -13.16 5.91
C ASP A 28 -26.28 -13.59 4.69
N ASN A 29 -25.70 -12.61 4.00
CA ASN A 29 -24.84 -12.89 2.85
C ASN A 29 -23.70 -13.82 3.30
N PRO A 30 -23.29 -14.82 2.52
CA PRO A 30 -22.04 -15.52 2.78
C PRO A 30 -20.87 -14.54 2.82
N VAL A 31 -19.87 -14.82 3.66
CA VAL A 31 -18.71 -13.96 3.83
C VAL A 31 -17.60 -14.35 2.85
N LEU A 32 -17.14 -13.39 2.05
CA LEU A 32 -15.92 -13.48 1.25
C LEU A 32 -14.77 -12.84 2.02
N LYS A 33 -13.82 -13.68 2.47
CA LYS A 33 -12.61 -13.22 3.15
C LYS A 33 -11.55 -12.78 2.14
N ILE A 34 -10.96 -11.60 2.40
CA ILE A 34 -9.80 -11.09 1.67
C ILE A 34 -8.66 -10.89 2.68
N GLY A 35 -7.49 -11.45 2.38
CA GLY A 35 -6.33 -11.36 3.26
C GLY A 35 -5.59 -10.03 3.09
N PHE A 36 -5.01 -9.55 4.17
CA PHE A 36 -3.97 -8.54 4.16
C PHE A 36 -2.75 -9.10 4.89
N VAL A 37 -1.62 -9.22 4.18
CA VAL A 37 -0.32 -9.58 4.77
C VAL A 37 0.61 -8.42 4.47
N GLY A 38 0.98 -7.66 5.49
CA GLY A 38 1.79 -6.46 5.28
C GLY A 38 2.32 -5.85 6.58
N VAL A 39 3.11 -4.80 6.44
CA VAL A 39 3.83 -4.18 7.56
C VAL A 39 2.95 -3.16 8.27
N THR A 40 2.50 -3.48 9.48
CA THR A 40 1.62 -2.61 10.28
C THR A 40 2.25 -2.17 11.59
N SER A 41 3.51 -2.57 11.82
CA SER A 41 4.33 -2.12 12.94
C SER A 41 5.73 -1.72 12.48
N GLY A 42 6.46 -1.03 13.35
CA GLY A 42 7.83 -0.60 13.08
C GLY A 42 7.94 0.61 12.11
N PRO A 43 9.14 0.88 11.58
CA PRO A 43 9.44 2.11 10.84
C PRO A 43 8.66 2.30 9.53
N ALA A 44 8.11 1.22 8.97
CA ALA A 44 7.35 1.20 7.72
C ALA A 44 5.83 1.11 7.93
N ALA A 45 5.35 1.10 9.18
CA ALA A 45 3.96 0.82 9.53
C ALA A 45 2.93 1.69 8.80
N ALA A 46 3.27 2.96 8.52
CA ALA A 46 2.35 3.89 7.86
C ALA A 46 1.89 3.37 6.48
N TRP A 47 2.73 2.62 5.76
CA TRP A 47 2.36 2.01 4.48
C TRP A 47 1.25 0.97 4.66
N GLY A 48 1.50 -0.07 5.48
CA GLY A 48 0.52 -1.14 5.66
C GLY A 48 -0.72 -0.71 6.43
N ILE A 49 -0.62 0.21 7.39
CA ILE A 49 -1.79 0.78 8.10
C ILE A 49 -2.71 1.49 7.10
N SER A 50 -2.15 2.25 6.16
CA SER A 50 -2.95 2.92 5.13
C SER A 50 -3.69 1.92 4.24
N ASN A 51 -3.00 0.85 3.81
CA ASN A 51 -3.62 -0.21 2.99
C ASN A 51 -4.71 -0.96 3.75
N GLN A 52 -4.41 -1.43 4.96
CA GLN A 52 -5.37 -2.16 5.79
C GLN A 52 -6.63 -1.32 6.04
N ARG A 53 -6.47 -0.05 6.44
CA ARG A 53 -7.62 0.84 6.66
C ARG A 53 -8.42 1.09 5.39
N SER A 54 -7.75 1.22 4.25
CA SER A 54 -8.42 1.40 2.96
C SER A 54 -9.26 0.18 2.59
N MET A 55 -8.72 -1.03 2.81
CA MET A 55 -9.43 -2.29 2.60
C MET A 55 -10.62 -2.42 3.54
N GLU A 56 -10.44 -2.17 4.83
CA GLU A 56 -11.49 -2.24 5.85
C GLU A 56 -12.60 -1.24 5.57
N THR A 57 -12.25 0.00 5.21
CA THR A 57 -13.22 1.05 4.86
C THR A 57 -14.01 0.67 3.62
N ARG A 58 -13.34 0.09 2.61
CA ARG A 58 -14.01 -0.36 1.38
C ARG A 58 -14.93 -1.55 1.65
N ALA A 59 -14.49 -2.51 2.46
CA ALA A 59 -15.31 -3.66 2.85
C ALA A 59 -16.54 -3.21 3.63
N ALA A 60 -16.39 -2.32 4.61
CA ALA A 60 -17.49 -1.74 5.37
C ALA A 60 -18.50 -1.05 4.45
N TRP A 61 -18.04 -0.19 3.54
CA TRP A 61 -18.92 0.49 2.59
C TRP A 61 -19.67 -0.49 1.67
N ILE A 62 -18.99 -1.52 1.14
CA ILE A 62 -19.63 -2.56 0.33
C ILE A 62 -20.75 -3.24 1.12
N ASN A 63 -20.46 -3.68 2.34
CA ASN A 63 -21.42 -4.40 3.18
C ASN A 63 -22.61 -3.51 3.57
N GLU A 64 -22.37 -2.24 3.93
CA GLU A 64 -23.42 -1.26 4.20
C GLU A 64 -24.34 -1.02 2.99
N THR A 65 -23.82 -1.14 1.77
CA THR A 65 -24.60 -1.02 0.52
C THR A 65 -25.25 -2.32 0.05
N GLY A 66 -25.22 -3.38 0.88
CA GLY A 66 -25.91 -4.65 0.62
C GLY A 66 -25.02 -5.78 0.11
N GLY A 67 -23.69 -5.62 0.16
CA GLY A 67 -22.72 -6.63 -0.27
C GLY A 67 -22.35 -6.52 -1.75
N TYR A 68 -21.56 -7.49 -2.24
CA TYR A 68 -21.08 -7.53 -3.63
C TYR A 68 -21.48 -8.82 -4.33
N THR A 69 -22.12 -8.72 -5.50
CA THR A 69 -22.60 -9.90 -6.25
C THR A 69 -21.53 -10.45 -7.19
N ILE A 70 -21.19 -11.73 -7.00
CA ILE A 70 -20.28 -12.51 -7.86
C ILE A 70 -21.00 -13.78 -8.29
N GLY A 71 -21.13 -14.01 -9.60
CA GLY A 71 -21.74 -15.24 -10.12
C GLY A 71 -23.18 -15.50 -9.66
N GLY A 72 -23.93 -14.46 -9.30
CA GLY A 72 -25.31 -14.56 -8.78
C GLY A 72 -25.43 -14.71 -7.26
N THR A 73 -24.31 -14.84 -6.54
CA THR A 73 -24.27 -14.83 -5.07
C THR A 73 -23.80 -13.48 -4.56
N THR A 74 -24.52 -12.89 -3.61
CA THR A 74 -24.10 -11.65 -2.94
C THR A 74 -23.30 -12.00 -1.69
N TYR A 75 -22.13 -11.37 -1.54
CA TYR A 75 -21.21 -11.60 -0.43
C TYR A 75 -21.03 -10.35 0.43
N ASP A 76 -20.92 -10.54 1.73
CA ASP A 76 -20.29 -9.56 2.61
C ASP A 76 -18.77 -9.78 2.60
N ILE A 77 -18.00 -8.71 2.72
CA ILE A 77 -16.55 -8.74 2.67
C ILE A 77 -15.96 -8.64 4.08
N GLU A 78 -15.04 -9.54 4.41
CA GLU A 78 -14.25 -9.50 5.65
C GLU A 78 -12.76 -9.39 5.32
N ILE A 79 -12.04 -8.49 5.99
CA ILE A 79 -10.59 -8.36 5.86
C ILE A 79 -9.89 -9.14 6.97
N VAL A 80 -9.03 -10.08 6.59
CA VAL A 80 -8.22 -10.87 7.53
C VAL A 80 -6.77 -10.38 7.50
N SER A 81 -6.36 -9.65 8.53
CA SER A 81 -5.04 -9.00 8.58
C SER A 81 -3.97 -9.84 9.27
N PHE A 82 -2.72 -9.69 8.83
CA PHE A 82 -1.52 -10.25 9.45
C PHE A 82 -0.34 -9.28 9.35
N ASP A 83 0.26 -8.94 10.49
CA ASP A 83 1.45 -8.09 10.57
C ASP A 83 2.74 -8.88 10.29
N ASP A 84 3.35 -8.63 9.14
CA ASP A 84 4.60 -9.25 8.72
C ASP A 84 5.84 -8.62 9.37
N GLN A 85 5.72 -7.45 9.99
CA GLN A 85 6.83 -6.74 10.65
C GLN A 85 8.04 -6.46 9.75
N LYS A 86 7.85 -6.38 8.42
CA LYS A 86 8.95 -6.28 7.44
C LYS A 86 9.92 -7.48 7.51
N ASP A 87 9.46 -8.64 7.99
CA ASP A 87 10.25 -9.87 8.04
C ASP A 87 9.73 -10.88 7.00
N PRO A 88 10.57 -11.32 6.04
CA PRO A 88 10.14 -12.25 4.99
C PRO A 88 9.63 -13.60 5.52
N LYS A 89 10.14 -14.11 6.65
CA LYS A 89 9.66 -15.38 7.23
C LYS A 89 8.28 -15.21 7.84
N ARG A 90 8.01 -14.07 8.47
CA ARG A 90 6.68 -13.71 8.96
C ARG A 90 5.70 -13.48 7.81
N ALA A 91 6.12 -12.85 6.71
CA ALA A 91 5.28 -12.71 5.52
C ALA A 91 4.86 -14.08 4.98
N VAL A 92 5.79 -15.04 4.91
CA VAL A 92 5.50 -16.44 4.55
C VAL A 92 4.49 -17.06 5.52
N ALA A 93 4.69 -16.93 6.83
CA ALA A 93 3.74 -17.44 7.82
C ALA A 93 2.34 -16.80 7.70
N GLY A 94 2.29 -15.50 7.36
CA GLY A 94 1.05 -14.80 7.06
C GLY A 94 0.33 -15.38 5.85
N MET A 95 1.05 -15.61 4.74
CA MET A 95 0.49 -16.21 3.53
C MET A 95 0.03 -17.66 3.76
N GLU A 96 0.77 -18.44 4.55
CA GLU A 96 0.37 -19.80 4.96
C GLU A 96 -0.90 -19.78 5.81
N LYS A 97 -1.05 -18.81 6.71
CA LYS A 97 -2.30 -18.60 7.45
C LYS A 97 -3.47 -18.30 6.51
N MET A 98 -3.27 -17.44 5.50
CA MET A 98 -4.31 -17.15 4.50
C MET A 98 -4.75 -18.42 3.76
N ALA A 99 -3.79 -19.26 3.36
CA ALA A 99 -4.07 -20.56 2.74
C ALA A 99 -4.88 -21.48 3.68
N GLN A 100 -4.49 -21.57 4.95
CA GLN A 100 -5.18 -22.39 5.96
C GLN A 100 -6.62 -21.93 6.21
N GLU A 101 -6.89 -20.63 6.08
CA GLU A 101 -8.24 -20.05 6.19
C GLU A 101 -9.06 -20.13 4.88
N GLY A 102 -8.50 -20.71 3.81
CA GLY A 102 -9.18 -20.81 2.50
C GLY A 102 -9.27 -19.48 1.75
N ILE A 103 -8.39 -18.53 2.05
CA ILE A 103 -8.35 -17.21 1.42
C ILE A 103 -7.52 -17.29 0.13
N HIS A 104 -8.13 -16.88 -0.98
CA HIS A 104 -7.51 -16.92 -2.32
C HIS A 104 -7.09 -15.56 -2.87
N TYR A 105 -7.39 -14.46 -2.15
CA TYR A 105 -7.04 -13.10 -2.55
C TYR A 105 -6.35 -12.39 -1.38
N VAL A 106 -5.11 -11.94 -1.59
CA VAL A 106 -4.30 -11.31 -0.53
C VAL A 106 -3.70 -9.99 -1.02
N VAL A 107 -3.90 -8.92 -0.27
CA VAL A 107 -3.23 -7.64 -0.53
C VAL A 107 -1.94 -7.58 0.28
N GLY A 108 -0.87 -7.06 -0.34
CA GLY A 108 0.49 -7.10 0.18
C GLY A 108 1.25 -8.37 -0.23
N PRO A 109 2.51 -8.57 0.23
CA PRO A 109 3.30 -7.72 1.14
C PRO A 109 3.69 -6.34 0.62
N ASN A 110 4.12 -5.46 1.54
CA ASN A 110 4.51 -4.07 1.25
C ASN A 110 5.98 -3.87 0.86
N VAL A 111 6.81 -4.90 0.98
CA VAL A 111 8.25 -4.79 0.77
C VAL A 111 8.73 -5.92 -0.13
N ASP A 112 9.63 -5.61 -1.06
CA ASP A 112 10.12 -6.50 -2.11
C ASP A 112 10.54 -7.89 -1.62
N ASP A 113 11.36 -7.97 -0.57
CA ASP A 113 11.86 -9.24 -0.04
C ASP A 113 10.71 -10.11 0.51
N GLY A 114 9.72 -9.50 1.15
CA GLY A 114 8.52 -10.19 1.64
C GLY A 114 7.64 -10.68 0.50
N ALA A 115 7.41 -9.82 -0.51
CA ALA A 115 6.61 -10.16 -1.68
C ALA A 115 7.24 -11.29 -2.51
N ALA A 116 8.57 -11.28 -2.67
CA ALA A 116 9.32 -12.37 -3.29
C ALA A 116 9.23 -13.66 -2.48
N ALA A 117 9.33 -13.59 -1.16
CA ALA A 117 9.33 -14.76 -0.28
C ALA A 117 7.98 -15.50 -0.25
N VAL A 118 6.85 -14.79 -0.35
CA VAL A 118 5.51 -15.42 -0.31
C VAL A 118 5.12 -16.12 -1.62
N ARG A 119 5.81 -15.85 -2.74
CA ARG A 119 5.45 -16.36 -4.07
C ARG A 119 5.26 -17.89 -4.10
N PRO A 120 6.18 -18.74 -3.58
CA PRO A 120 6.00 -20.19 -3.63
C PRO A 120 4.78 -20.67 -2.86
N VAL A 121 4.44 -20.02 -1.73
CA VAL A 121 3.23 -20.35 -0.95
C VAL A 121 1.98 -19.95 -1.72
N ALA A 122 1.97 -18.77 -2.33
CA ALA A 122 0.86 -18.29 -3.12
C ALA A 122 0.59 -19.18 -4.34
N GLU A 123 1.63 -19.54 -5.09
CA GLU A 123 1.55 -20.44 -6.25
C GLU A 123 1.05 -21.84 -5.85
N ALA A 124 1.59 -22.44 -4.77
CA ALA A 124 1.22 -23.78 -4.33
C ALA A 124 -0.24 -23.88 -3.85
N ASN A 125 -0.82 -22.78 -3.35
CA ASN A 125 -2.17 -22.74 -2.78
C ASN A 125 -3.19 -22.02 -3.69
N GLY A 126 -2.80 -21.60 -4.89
CA GLY A 126 -3.68 -20.88 -5.80
C GLY A 126 -4.16 -19.53 -5.24
N ILE A 127 -3.32 -18.85 -4.46
CA ILE A 127 -3.61 -17.52 -3.93
C ILE A 127 -3.15 -16.48 -4.95
N MET A 128 -4.04 -15.58 -5.35
CA MET A 128 -3.67 -14.38 -6.07
C MET A 128 -3.33 -13.30 -5.05
N TYR A 129 -2.18 -12.65 -5.21
CA TYR A 129 -1.75 -11.60 -4.32
C TYR A 129 -1.40 -10.31 -5.06
N PHE A 130 -1.64 -9.19 -4.37
CA PHE A 130 -1.49 -7.83 -4.89
C PHE A 130 -0.42 -7.12 -4.06
N PRO A 131 0.86 -7.45 -4.25
CA PRO A 131 1.92 -6.88 -3.46
C PRO A 131 2.15 -5.42 -3.83
N TYR A 132 2.62 -4.68 -2.84
CA TYR A 132 2.99 -3.27 -2.92
C TYR A 132 4.52 -3.18 -3.16
N ALA A 133 5.01 -4.00 -4.10
CA ALA A 133 6.41 -4.30 -4.33
C ALA A 133 6.76 -4.23 -5.83
N PHE A 134 8.03 -4.03 -6.17
CA PHE A 134 8.47 -3.74 -7.54
C PHE A 134 9.38 -4.75 -8.26
N PRO A 135 9.77 -5.93 -7.73
CA PRO A 135 10.58 -6.87 -8.50
C PRO A 135 9.81 -7.34 -9.74
N LYS A 136 10.38 -7.10 -10.92
CA LYS A 136 9.71 -7.41 -12.20
C LYS A 136 9.43 -8.90 -12.35
N GLU A 137 10.26 -9.72 -11.71
CA GLU A 137 10.19 -11.17 -11.72
C GLU A 137 8.91 -11.71 -11.05
N LEU A 138 8.22 -10.89 -10.24
CA LEU A 138 6.90 -11.22 -9.70
C LEU A 138 5.80 -11.14 -10.76
N TYR A 139 5.99 -10.32 -11.78
CA TYR A 139 4.96 -9.95 -12.76
C TYR A 139 5.26 -10.44 -14.17
N THR A 140 6.35 -11.19 -14.35
CA THR A 140 6.75 -11.79 -15.63
C THR A 140 6.61 -13.29 -15.58
N ALA A 141 6.17 -13.90 -16.69
CA ALA A 141 6.14 -15.35 -16.83
C ALA A 141 7.51 -15.98 -16.48
N PRO A 142 7.54 -17.10 -15.73
CA PRO A 142 6.42 -17.98 -15.41
C PRO A 142 5.61 -17.59 -14.16
N ALA A 143 5.94 -16.50 -13.46
CA ALA A 143 5.13 -16.06 -12.32
C ALA A 143 3.71 -15.67 -12.78
N SER A 144 2.69 -16.07 -12.01
CA SER A 144 1.28 -15.88 -12.41
C SER A 144 0.34 -15.46 -11.29
N ASN A 145 0.77 -15.55 -10.03
CA ASN A 145 -0.07 -15.30 -8.87
C ASN A 145 0.04 -13.86 -8.34
N ALA A 146 1.10 -13.13 -8.69
CA ALA A 146 1.27 -11.74 -8.30
C ALA A 146 0.67 -10.80 -9.35
N VAL A 147 -0.09 -9.79 -8.89
CA VAL A 147 -0.60 -8.72 -9.74
C VAL A 147 -0.08 -7.40 -9.21
N LEU A 148 0.56 -6.60 -10.06
CA LEU A 148 1.07 -5.29 -9.66
C LEU A 148 -0.11 -4.38 -9.32
N GLY A 149 -0.31 -4.11 -8.03
CA GLY A 149 -1.46 -3.38 -7.50
C GLY A 149 -1.30 -1.87 -7.46
N MET A 150 -0.17 -1.32 -7.93
CA MET A 150 0.15 0.10 -7.81
C MET A 150 1.04 0.63 -8.94
N VAL A 151 1.28 1.94 -8.95
CA VAL A 151 2.28 2.56 -9.83
C VAL A 151 3.68 2.28 -9.30
N ALA A 152 4.46 1.51 -10.04
CA ALA A 152 5.84 1.20 -9.68
C ALA A 152 6.79 2.38 -9.84
N ASN A 153 7.88 2.40 -9.07
CA ASN A 153 8.90 3.45 -9.13
C ASN A 153 9.44 3.66 -10.56
N TYR A 154 9.64 2.58 -11.31
CA TYR A 154 10.11 2.63 -12.69
C TYR A 154 9.06 3.17 -13.68
N GLN A 155 7.79 3.25 -13.27
CA GLN A 155 6.72 3.91 -14.04
C GLN A 155 6.61 5.39 -13.65
N SER A 156 6.73 5.70 -12.35
CA SER A 156 6.54 7.05 -11.81
C SER A 156 7.78 7.95 -11.99
N GLY A 157 8.99 7.40 -11.84
CA GLY A 157 10.28 8.11 -11.92
C GLY A 157 10.46 8.94 -13.20
N PRO A 158 10.30 8.37 -14.41
CA PRO A 158 10.40 9.14 -15.63
C PRO A 158 9.40 10.31 -15.71
N ALA A 159 8.18 10.13 -15.18
CA ALA A 159 7.14 11.16 -15.22
C ALA A 159 7.48 12.33 -14.30
N ILE A 160 7.88 12.07 -13.05
CA ILE A 160 8.28 13.12 -12.10
C ILE A 160 9.52 13.87 -12.59
N TYR A 161 10.54 13.17 -13.11
CA TYR A 161 11.74 13.83 -13.62
C TYR A 161 11.45 14.71 -14.83
N LYS A 162 10.65 14.24 -15.78
CA LYS A 162 10.22 15.05 -16.91
C LYS A 162 9.45 16.29 -16.46
N TYR A 163 8.51 16.15 -15.52
CA TYR A 163 7.78 17.28 -14.98
C TYR A 163 8.72 18.32 -14.34
N LEU A 164 9.65 17.88 -13.49
CA LEU A 164 10.58 18.76 -12.79
C LEU A 164 11.57 19.44 -13.75
N MET A 165 12.02 18.76 -14.79
CA MET A 165 12.84 19.38 -15.85
C MET A 165 12.06 20.44 -16.63
N ASP A 166 10.83 20.12 -17.05
CA ASP A 166 10.03 20.97 -17.94
C ASP A 166 9.40 22.17 -17.20
N LYS A 167 9.05 22.02 -15.92
CA LYS A 167 8.31 23.04 -15.13
C LYS A 167 9.16 23.78 -14.11
N GLU A 168 10.09 23.08 -13.48
CA GLU A 168 10.92 23.64 -12.40
C GLU A 168 12.36 23.92 -12.87
N GLY A 169 12.70 23.57 -14.12
CA GLY A 169 14.01 23.85 -14.71
C GLY A 169 15.16 23.07 -14.08
N ILE A 170 14.87 21.92 -13.46
CA ILE A 170 15.84 21.02 -12.83
C ILE A 170 16.81 20.46 -13.88
N LYS A 171 18.12 20.54 -13.63
CA LYS A 171 19.17 20.07 -14.55
C LYS A 171 20.09 19.03 -13.93
N THR A 172 20.17 19.02 -12.61
CA THR A 172 21.03 18.11 -11.84
C THR A 172 20.26 17.42 -10.74
N VAL A 173 20.56 16.14 -10.53
CA VAL A 173 19.90 15.30 -9.52
C VAL A 173 20.92 14.54 -8.68
N ALA A 174 20.63 14.42 -7.40
CA ALA A 174 21.32 13.53 -6.48
C ALA A 174 20.35 12.50 -5.88
N PHE A 175 20.85 11.30 -5.60
CA PHE A 175 20.08 10.23 -4.97
C PHE A 175 20.70 9.80 -3.64
N VAL A 176 19.83 9.51 -2.67
CA VAL A 176 20.18 8.91 -1.38
C VAL A 176 19.19 7.79 -1.08
N ALA A 177 19.70 6.65 -0.60
CA ALA A 177 18.88 5.48 -0.30
C ALA A 177 19.36 4.78 0.98
N ALA A 178 18.46 4.11 1.70
CA ALA A 178 18.90 3.19 2.74
C ALA A 178 19.68 2.02 2.12
N ASN A 179 20.61 1.43 2.86
CA ASN A 179 21.41 0.29 2.42
C ASN A 179 20.63 -1.03 2.55
N GLU A 180 19.48 -1.09 1.88
CA GLU A 180 18.55 -2.22 1.82
C GLU A 180 18.18 -2.51 0.35
N SER A 181 17.78 -3.74 0.04
CA SER A 181 17.50 -4.20 -1.33
C SER A 181 16.53 -3.30 -2.09
N ASP A 182 15.37 -3.01 -1.48
CA ASP A 182 14.29 -2.22 -2.10
C ASP A 182 14.72 -0.75 -2.38
N PRO A 183 15.16 0.07 -1.40
CA PRO A 183 15.65 1.43 -1.66
C PRO A 183 16.79 1.51 -2.68
N LEU A 184 17.72 0.53 -2.69
CA LEU A 184 18.80 0.46 -3.67
C LEU A 184 18.28 0.15 -5.08
N SER A 185 17.34 -0.79 -5.21
CA SER A 185 16.67 -1.11 -6.47
C SER A 185 15.95 0.13 -7.03
N GLN A 186 15.24 0.85 -6.16
CA GLN A 186 14.54 2.08 -6.55
C GLN A 186 15.50 3.17 -7.01
N ARG A 187 16.60 3.38 -6.28
CA ARG A 187 17.67 4.33 -6.63
C ARG A 187 18.26 4.03 -8.00
N ASP A 188 18.60 2.76 -8.26
CA ASP A 188 19.25 2.35 -9.51
C ASP A 188 18.28 2.53 -10.70
N GLY A 189 16.99 2.22 -10.49
CA GLY A 189 15.92 2.52 -11.45
C GLY A 189 15.76 4.03 -11.70
N GLY A 190 15.82 4.84 -10.65
CA GLY A 190 15.77 6.31 -10.71
C GLY A 190 16.95 6.90 -11.48
N ILE A 191 18.17 6.43 -11.23
CA ILE A 191 19.39 6.82 -11.97
C ILE A 191 19.26 6.47 -13.45
N ALA A 192 18.78 5.26 -13.77
CA ALA A 192 18.55 4.86 -15.15
C ALA A 192 17.51 5.76 -15.85
N ALA A 193 16.41 6.07 -15.18
CA ALA A 193 15.38 6.99 -15.70
C ALA A 193 15.90 8.41 -15.91
N ALA A 194 16.65 8.96 -14.96
CA ALA A 194 17.27 10.29 -15.05
C ALA A 194 18.22 10.38 -16.25
N ASN A 195 19.11 9.40 -16.41
CA ASN A 195 20.04 9.35 -17.53
C ASN A 195 19.33 9.22 -18.89
N ALA A 196 18.27 8.40 -18.97
CA ALA A 196 17.48 8.25 -20.20
C ALA A 196 16.78 9.56 -20.62
N LEU A 197 16.44 10.42 -19.66
CA LEU A 197 15.85 11.74 -19.90
C LEU A 197 16.89 12.85 -20.13
N GLY A 198 18.18 12.56 -19.97
CA GLY A 198 19.25 13.56 -20.06
C GLY A 198 19.42 14.43 -18.81
N LEU A 199 18.80 14.05 -17.68
CA LEU A 199 19.00 14.70 -16.39
C LEU A 199 20.36 14.31 -15.80
N LYS A 200 21.20 15.28 -15.45
CA LYS A 200 22.57 15.01 -15.01
C LYS A 200 22.61 14.49 -13.57
N VAL A 201 22.94 13.22 -13.39
CA VAL A 201 23.19 12.63 -12.06
C VAL A 201 24.53 13.15 -11.52
N VAL A 202 24.50 13.92 -10.43
CA VAL A 202 25.70 14.49 -9.78
C VAL A 202 26.14 13.72 -8.53
N SER A 203 25.24 12.91 -7.95
CA SER A 203 25.52 11.95 -6.88
C SER A 203 24.52 10.81 -6.92
N GLY A 204 24.96 9.56 -6.83
CA GLY A 204 24.05 8.40 -6.95
C GLY A 204 24.46 7.17 -6.15
N ASN A 205 25.47 7.29 -5.27
CA ASN A 205 26.05 6.17 -4.54
C ASN A 205 25.97 6.33 -3.01
N VAL A 206 25.42 7.44 -2.52
CA VAL A 206 25.33 7.71 -1.08
C VAL A 206 24.23 6.86 -0.46
N THR A 207 24.57 6.15 0.61
CA THR A 207 23.66 5.29 1.36
C THR A 207 23.73 5.56 2.85
N TYR A 208 22.71 5.10 3.58
CA TYR A 208 22.64 5.17 5.05
C TYR A 208 22.08 3.88 5.64
N GLN A 209 22.28 3.64 6.94
CA GLN A 209 21.68 2.49 7.64
C GLN A 209 20.30 2.86 8.19
N VAL A 210 19.36 1.92 8.26
CA VAL A 210 17.96 2.21 8.66
C VAL A 210 17.85 2.87 10.04
N ASP A 211 18.75 2.52 10.95
CA ASP A 211 18.85 3.06 12.32
C ASP A 211 19.65 4.37 12.41
N THR A 212 20.03 4.96 11.27
CA THR A 212 20.71 6.26 11.22
C THR A 212 19.80 7.33 11.81
N THR A 213 20.31 8.06 12.80
CA THR A 213 19.61 9.16 13.46
C THR A 213 20.23 10.52 13.17
N ASP A 214 21.52 10.56 12.79
CA ASP A 214 22.20 11.75 12.28
C ASP A 214 22.54 11.57 10.79
N PHE A 215 21.85 12.32 9.94
CA PHE A 215 22.02 12.31 8.49
C PHE A 215 23.03 13.34 7.99
N THR A 216 23.57 14.20 8.86
CA THR A 216 24.56 15.21 8.51
C THR A 216 25.76 14.63 7.75
N PRO A 217 26.44 13.56 8.23
CA PRO A 217 27.57 12.97 7.50
C PRO A 217 27.17 12.30 6.19
N VAL A 218 25.94 11.81 6.08
CA VAL A 218 25.38 11.19 4.86
C VAL A 218 25.15 12.26 3.79
N LEU A 219 24.52 13.38 4.17
CA LEU A 219 24.08 14.41 3.22
C LEU A 219 25.16 15.45 2.90
N THR A 220 26.13 15.68 3.78
CA THR A 220 27.24 16.62 3.54
C THR A 220 27.95 16.42 2.18
N PRO A 221 28.39 15.20 1.80
CA PRO A 221 29.01 14.99 0.49
C PRO A 221 28.03 15.23 -0.67
N VAL A 222 26.74 14.95 -0.49
CA VAL A 222 25.70 15.20 -1.50
C VAL A 222 25.55 16.71 -1.74
N MET A 223 25.48 17.51 -0.67
CA MET A 223 25.32 18.97 -0.77
C MET A 223 26.48 19.65 -1.51
N ARG A 224 27.70 19.12 -1.39
CA ARG A 224 28.88 19.63 -2.14
C ARG A 224 28.74 19.49 -3.65
N THR A 225 27.92 18.55 -4.12
CA THR A 225 27.63 18.38 -5.56
C THR A 225 26.66 19.43 -6.11
N ARG A 226 26.00 20.20 -5.22
CA ARG A 226 25.01 21.23 -5.54
C ARG A 226 23.94 20.74 -6.53
N PRO A 227 23.19 19.68 -6.19
CA PRO A 227 22.10 19.22 -7.05
C PRO A 227 20.96 20.24 -7.05
N ASP A 228 20.17 20.30 -8.11
CA ASP A 228 18.89 21.03 -8.13
C ASP A 228 17.78 20.20 -7.45
N LEU A 229 17.88 18.88 -7.57
CA LEU A 229 16.93 17.88 -7.04
C LEU A 229 17.64 16.86 -6.14
N LEU A 230 17.12 16.64 -4.93
CA LEU A 230 17.50 15.55 -4.04
C LEU A 230 16.39 14.49 -4.01
N VAL A 231 16.69 13.28 -4.47
CA VAL A 231 15.77 12.15 -4.44
C VAL A 231 16.07 11.26 -3.23
N LEU A 232 15.05 11.03 -2.42
CA LEU A 232 15.05 10.09 -1.30
C LEU A 232 14.44 8.75 -1.78
N SER A 233 15.25 7.87 -2.33
CA SER A 233 14.78 6.64 -2.99
C SER A 233 14.35 5.58 -1.97
N GLY A 234 13.15 5.02 -2.13
CA GLY A 234 12.57 4.01 -1.23
C GLY A 234 12.54 4.42 0.24
N VAL A 235 12.51 5.73 0.53
CA VAL A 235 12.67 6.23 1.90
C VAL A 235 11.49 5.81 2.79
N SER A 236 11.80 5.28 3.97
CA SER A 236 10.78 4.90 4.95
C SER A 236 10.03 6.14 5.48
N PRO A 237 8.77 6.00 5.91
CA PRO A 237 8.02 7.09 6.54
C PRO A 237 8.73 7.66 7.77
N ALA A 238 9.46 6.81 8.52
CA ALA A 238 10.20 7.24 9.69
C ALA A 238 11.45 8.08 9.36
N ASN A 239 12.19 7.74 8.29
CA ASN A 239 13.42 8.45 7.92
C ASN A 239 13.17 9.67 7.02
N ALA A 240 12.08 9.72 6.25
CA ALA A 240 11.82 10.81 5.30
C ALA A 240 11.84 12.20 5.96
N PRO A 241 11.15 12.45 7.09
CA PRO A 241 11.23 13.74 7.76
C PRO A 241 12.63 14.08 8.27
N GLN A 242 13.38 13.08 8.77
CA GLN A 242 14.73 13.28 9.31
C GLN A 242 15.72 13.70 8.21
N LEU A 243 15.66 13.03 7.04
CA LEU A 243 16.44 13.38 5.86
C LEU A 243 16.10 14.77 5.34
N ILE A 244 14.81 15.12 5.27
CA ILE A 244 14.34 16.45 4.86
C ILE A 244 14.92 17.52 5.79
N ARG A 245 14.78 17.37 7.11
CA ARG A 245 15.31 18.34 8.08
C ARG A 245 16.82 18.51 7.93
N SER A 246 17.55 17.40 7.90
CA SER A 246 19.01 17.43 7.81
C SER A 246 19.50 18.05 6.50
N ALA A 247 18.82 17.81 5.37
CA ALA A 247 19.12 18.48 4.10
C ALA A 247 18.91 20.00 4.19
N ARG A 248 17.78 20.44 4.77
CA ARG A 248 17.48 21.88 4.93
C ARG A 248 18.41 22.58 5.91
N GLU A 249 18.77 21.92 7.02
CA GLU A 249 19.73 22.42 8.01
C GLU A 249 21.14 22.58 7.42
N LEU A 250 21.52 21.71 6.48
CA LEU A 250 22.73 21.83 5.67
C LEU A 250 22.65 22.92 4.57
N GLY A 251 21.54 23.66 4.51
CA GLY A 251 21.33 24.78 3.61
C GLY A 251 20.76 24.42 2.24
N PHE A 252 20.30 23.18 2.03
CA PHE A 252 19.70 22.78 0.75
C PHE A 252 18.41 23.57 0.48
N GLN A 253 18.39 24.34 -0.61
CA GLN A 253 17.20 25.11 -1.05
C GLN A 253 16.51 24.47 -2.27
N GLY A 254 17.10 23.41 -2.86
CA GLY A 254 16.53 22.73 -4.02
C GLY A 254 15.28 21.92 -3.69
N ILE A 255 14.72 21.28 -4.71
CA ILE A 255 13.56 20.41 -4.57
C ILE A 255 14.00 19.09 -3.93
N ILE A 256 13.22 18.59 -2.97
CA ILE A 256 13.38 17.25 -2.41
C ILE A 256 12.20 16.41 -2.90
N SER A 257 12.47 15.22 -3.41
CA SER A 257 11.44 14.34 -3.93
C SER A 257 11.65 12.87 -3.57
N THR A 258 10.65 12.05 -3.90
CA THR A 258 10.77 10.59 -3.93
C THR A 258 9.88 10.03 -5.03
N GLU A 259 10.23 8.86 -5.55
CA GLU A 259 9.47 8.17 -6.62
C GLU A 259 8.31 7.31 -6.09
N THR A 260 8.06 7.34 -4.78
CA THR A 260 6.97 6.61 -4.11
C THR A 260 6.09 7.54 -3.27
N ALA A 261 4.86 7.13 -2.95
CA ALA A 261 3.97 7.95 -2.14
C ALA A 261 4.49 8.11 -0.70
N GLN A 262 4.32 9.30 -0.12
CA GLN A 262 4.59 9.58 1.28
C GLN A 262 3.33 10.17 1.94
N ASP A 263 3.14 9.87 3.21
CA ASP A 263 2.04 10.43 3.99
C ASP A 263 2.35 11.90 4.34
N ALA A 264 1.51 12.82 3.86
CA ALA A 264 1.69 14.25 4.08
C ALA A 264 1.58 14.65 5.56
N GLY A 265 0.77 13.94 6.35
CA GLY A 265 0.65 14.13 7.79
C GLY A 265 1.94 13.73 8.51
N VAL A 266 2.52 12.58 8.18
CA VAL A 266 3.82 12.13 8.73
C VAL A 266 4.94 13.12 8.40
N LEU A 267 4.96 13.64 7.17
CA LEU A 267 5.93 14.67 6.77
C LEU A 267 5.70 15.99 7.52
N ALA A 268 4.46 16.44 7.68
CA ALA A 268 4.13 17.66 8.40
C ALA A 268 4.48 17.56 9.90
N GLU A 269 4.14 16.45 10.55
CA GLU A 269 4.48 16.21 11.95
C GLU A 269 6.00 16.09 12.17
N GLY A 270 6.69 15.40 11.26
CA GLY A 270 8.11 15.16 11.39
C GLY A 270 8.98 16.35 11.00
N ALA A 271 8.73 16.99 9.87
CA ALA A 271 9.60 18.03 9.30
C ALA A 271 8.98 19.43 9.30
N GLY A 272 7.67 19.58 9.58
CA GLY A 272 6.99 20.88 9.60
C GLY A 272 7.22 21.66 8.31
N ASP A 273 7.49 22.96 8.44
CA ASP A 273 7.73 23.85 7.30
C ASP A 273 8.93 23.45 6.44
N LEU A 274 9.87 22.64 6.97
CA LEU A 274 11.03 22.17 6.21
C LEU A 274 10.64 21.17 5.10
N ALA A 275 9.46 20.55 5.20
CA ALA A 275 8.88 19.70 4.16
C ALA A 275 8.14 20.48 3.07
N ASN A 276 7.98 21.81 3.21
CA ASN A 276 7.32 22.61 2.17
C ASN A 276 8.05 22.48 0.83
N GLY A 277 7.29 22.20 -0.23
CA GLY A 277 7.81 21.93 -1.56
C GLY A 277 8.39 20.53 -1.77
N PHE A 278 8.22 19.60 -0.82
CA PHE A 278 8.49 18.18 -1.06
C PHE A 278 7.53 17.63 -2.12
N ILE A 279 8.06 16.90 -3.10
CA ILE A 279 7.27 16.33 -4.20
C ILE A 279 7.40 14.81 -4.17
N SER A 280 6.31 14.11 -3.92
CA SER A 280 6.23 12.66 -4.11
C SER A 280 5.30 12.33 -5.26
N VAL A 281 5.62 11.29 -6.02
CA VAL A 281 4.70 10.69 -6.97
C VAL A 281 4.51 9.22 -6.61
N GLY A 282 3.28 8.74 -6.69
CA GLY A 282 2.94 7.39 -6.29
C GLY A 282 1.51 7.33 -5.79
N GLY A 283 0.96 6.13 -5.74
CA GLY A 283 -0.36 5.85 -5.19
C GLY A 283 -0.35 4.48 -4.56
N ALA A 284 -1.04 4.37 -3.44
CA ALA A 284 -1.39 3.12 -2.78
C ALA A 284 -2.85 2.76 -3.07
#